data_AF-A0A5C6CQS4-F1
#
_entry.id   AF-A0A5C6CQS4-F1
#
_cell.length_a   1.000
_cell.length_b   1.000
_cell.length_c   1.000
_cell.angle_alpha   90.00
_cell.angle_beta   90.00
_cell.angle_gamma   90.00
#
_symmetry.space_group_name_H-M   'P 1'
#
loop_
_entity.id
_entity.type
_entity.pdbx_description
1 polymer ?
#
loop_
_entity_poly.entity_id
_entity_poly.type
_entity_poly.pdbx_seq_one_letter_code
_entity_poly.pdbx_strand_id
1 'polypeptide(L)'
;MWNDSPTAALATPCRTLMWIGPRDSSEFRECYALAESSSLQIAYRYSIRDALERPASTVDRIVIARRDRGAFDWNQAIQLIRHSVGAEGVILLSSLCEGVRHAERFAIAAAVDAMSTPLVPIVNAAAWRDVVPAWLSGAGLSGAGLSGAGQETPPQRPASKMTVAVLASCLSAAEPLLDLASIDGATAVWLRSAESQRIRNIDRVIWDDSVAPFGTKAEWQIRMASVDTVANASHAWIATCPRVHQAREAEAAGVELVLSKPHSIDGLVTWMRAPRGSFLSQRSLAQRSLQRSAA
;
A
#
# COMPACT_ATOMS: atom_id res chain seq x y z
N MET A 1 36.01 6.13 -23.51
CA MET A 1 34.63 6.50 -23.14
C MET A 1 34.29 5.72 -21.89
N TRP A 2 34.28 6.37 -20.73
CA TRP A 2 33.84 5.77 -19.48
C TRP A 2 32.33 5.97 -19.42
N ASN A 3 31.57 4.88 -19.37
CA ASN A 3 30.14 4.95 -19.06
C ASN A 3 30.04 5.33 -17.59
N ASP A 4 29.69 6.58 -17.31
CA ASP A 4 29.25 7.00 -15.99
C ASP A 4 27.92 6.29 -15.71
N SER A 5 28.01 5.13 -15.06
CA SER A 5 26.83 4.47 -14.52
C SER A 5 26.09 5.47 -13.62
N PRO A 6 24.77 5.65 -13.80
CA PRO A 6 23.98 6.57 -12.98
C PRO A 6 24.18 6.17 -11.52
N THR A 7 24.84 7.04 -10.77
CA THR A 7 25.08 6.84 -9.34
C THR A 7 23.71 6.71 -8.70
N ALA A 8 23.41 5.53 -8.13
CA ALA A 8 22.13 5.29 -7.45
C ALA A 8 21.92 6.41 -6.43
N ALA A 9 21.00 7.32 -6.71
CA ALA A 9 20.73 8.46 -5.87
C ALA A 9 20.37 7.94 -4.48
N LEU A 10 21.18 8.27 -3.48
CA LEU A 10 20.91 7.87 -2.10
C LEU A 10 19.55 8.44 -1.71
N ALA A 11 18.67 7.54 -1.25
CA ALA A 11 17.32 7.90 -0.83
C ALA A 11 17.40 9.01 0.22
N THR A 12 16.90 10.19 -0.12
CA THR A 12 17.01 11.37 0.75
C THR A 12 15.81 11.39 1.69
N PRO A 13 16.01 11.44 3.03
CA PRO A 13 14.90 11.49 3.97
C PRO A 13 14.09 12.77 3.78
N CYS A 14 12.76 12.65 3.92
CA CYS A 14 11.84 13.79 3.83
C CYS A 14 12.16 14.83 4.90
N ARG A 15 12.59 16.05 4.51
CA ARG A 15 12.83 17.13 5.47
C ARG A 15 11.53 17.84 5.79
N THR A 16 10.85 18.36 4.77
CA THR A 16 9.63 19.14 4.95
C THR A 16 8.47 18.51 4.19
N LEU A 17 7.47 18.03 4.93
CA LEU A 17 6.23 17.51 4.39
C LEU A 17 5.10 18.53 4.52
N MET A 18 4.38 18.81 3.45
CA MET A 18 3.13 19.56 3.51
C MET A 18 1.94 18.61 3.56
N TRP A 19 1.11 18.72 4.59
CA TRP A 19 -0.12 17.93 4.72
C TRP A 19 -1.34 18.82 4.52
N ILE A 20 -2.22 18.45 3.60
CA ILE A 20 -3.40 19.23 3.21
C ILE A 20 -4.65 18.40 3.44
N GLY A 21 -5.58 18.90 4.25
CA GLY A 21 -6.86 18.22 4.54
C GLY A 21 -6.88 17.54 5.91
N PRO A 22 -7.93 16.75 6.22
CA PRO A 22 -8.19 16.30 7.58
C PRO A 22 -7.15 15.27 8.06
N ARG A 23 -6.46 15.58 9.16
CA ARG A 23 -5.50 14.67 9.81
C ARG A 23 -6.11 13.80 10.92
N ASP A 24 -7.17 14.29 11.58
CA ASP A 24 -7.71 13.62 12.78
C ASP A 24 -8.75 12.54 12.48
N SER A 25 -9.15 12.41 11.20
CA SER A 25 -10.09 11.38 10.76
C SER A 25 -9.51 9.98 10.95
N SER A 26 -10.37 9.01 11.26
CA SER A 26 -9.94 7.62 11.51
C SER A 26 -9.17 6.98 10.35
N GLU A 27 -9.43 7.40 9.11
CA GLU A 27 -8.79 6.86 7.91
C GLU A 27 -7.40 7.45 7.65
N PHE A 28 -7.17 8.70 8.05
CA PHE A 28 -5.92 9.41 7.78
C PHE A 28 -4.99 9.51 9.00
N ARG A 29 -5.51 9.33 10.22
CA ARG A 29 -4.76 9.54 11.48
C ARG A 29 -3.45 8.76 11.53
N GLU A 30 -3.47 7.49 11.17
CA GLU A 30 -2.26 6.66 11.20
C GLU A 30 -1.23 7.10 10.14
N CYS A 31 -1.70 7.45 8.94
CA CYS A 31 -0.84 7.94 7.87
C CYS A 31 -0.22 9.29 8.23
N TYR A 32 -1.00 10.19 8.85
CA TYR A 32 -0.51 11.47 9.35
C TYR A 32 0.53 11.27 10.44
N ALA A 33 0.27 10.38 11.42
CA ALA A 33 1.22 10.09 12.50
C ALA A 33 2.55 9.52 11.97
N LEU A 34 2.50 8.67 10.93
CA LEU A 34 3.72 8.22 10.26
C LEU A 34 4.43 9.37 9.55
N ALA A 35 3.70 10.22 8.81
CA ALA A 35 4.28 11.36 8.11
C ALA A 35 4.95 12.34 9.09
N GLU A 36 4.32 12.59 10.24
CA GLU A 36 4.84 13.44 11.31
C GLU A 36 6.10 12.84 11.97
N SER A 37 6.16 11.52 12.18
CA SER A 37 7.35 10.87 12.75
C SER A 37 8.49 10.65 11.75
N SER A 38 8.19 10.64 10.45
CA SER A 38 9.17 10.36 9.37
C SER A 38 9.72 11.62 8.70
N SER A 39 9.17 12.80 9.00
CA SER A 39 9.62 14.08 8.46
C SER A 39 10.28 14.92 9.55
N LEU A 40 11.25 15.77 9.17
CA LEU A 40 11.87 16.71 10.11
C LEU A 40 10.91 17.87 10.46
N GLN A 41 10.04 18.24 9.53
CA GLN A 41 9.06 19.31 9.69
C GLN A 41 7.78 18.97 8.92
N ILE A 42 6.62 19.26 9.53
CA ILE A 42 5.31 19.16 8.89
C ILE A 42 4.64 20.52 8.77
N ALA A 43 4.26 20.90 7.55
CA ALA A 43 3.49 22.10 7.24
C ALA A 43 2.02 21.72 6.99
N TYR A 44 1.19 21.86 8.01
CA TYR A 44 -0.23 21.50 7.92
C TYR A 44 -1.09 22.64 7.34
N ARG A 45 -2.02 22.28 6.43
CA ARG A 45 -3.00 23.18 5.79
C ARG A 45 -4.37 22.52 5.75
N TYR A 46 -5.42 23.32 5.89
CA TYR A 46 -6.79 22.78 5.91
C TYR A 46 -7.35 22.52 4.50
N SER A 47 -6.85 23.25 3.49
CA SER A 47 -7.31 23.17 2.11
C SER A 47 -6.19 23.50 1.13
N ILE A 48 -6.40 23.19 -0.15
CA ILE A 48 -5.45 23.54 -1.22
C ILE A 48 -5.30 25.06 -1.33
N ARG A 49 -6.41 25.79 -1.23
CA ARG A 49 -6.39 27.26 -1.23
C ARG A 49 -5.53 27.82 -0.09
N ASP A 50 -5.70 27.28 1.12
CA ASP A 50 -4.89 27.65 2.29
C ASP A 50 -3.39 27.38 2.07
N ALA A 51 -3.05 26.28 1.39
CA ALA A 51 -1.69 25.96 1.01
C ALA A 51 -1.10 26.92 -0.04
N LEU A 52 -1.92 27.38 -1.00
CA LEU A 52 -1.53 28.38 -1.99
C LEU A 52 -1.36 29.78 -1.38
N GLU A 53 -2.24 30.17 -0.45
CA GLU A 53 -2.18 31.47 0.24
C GLU A 53 -1.04 31.54 1.27
N ARG A 54 -0.71 30.41 1.89
CA ARG A 54 0.34 30.29 2.91
C ARG A 54 1.33 29.19 2.50
N PRO A 55 2.14 29.38 1.45
CA PRO A 55 3.10 28.36 1.03
C PRO A 55 4.14 28.12 2.13
N ALA A 56 4.61 26.87 2.25
CA ALA A 56 5.76 26.56 3.08
C ALA A 56 7.04 26.75 2.25
N SER A 57 8.11 27.25 2.87
CA SER A 57 9.43 27.29 2.25
C SER A 57 9.98 25.88 2.10
N THR A 58 10.53 25.56 0.92
CA THR A 58 11.24 24.30 0.62
C THR A 58 10.47 23.05 1.06
N VAL A 59 9.53 22.60 0.23
CA VAL A 59 8.70 21.41 0.47
C VAL A 59 9.27 20.25 -0.34
N ASP A 60 9.53 19.11 0.30
CA ASP A 60 10.01 17.90 -0.39
C ASP A 60 8.85 16.99 -0.81
N ARG A 61 7.78 16.99 0.00
CA ARG A 61 6.67 16.04 -0.09
C ARG A 61 5.35 16.73 0.20
N ILE A 62 4.32 16.45 -0.59
CA ILE A 62 2.97 16.99 -0.42
C ILE A 62 1.98 15.83 -0.33
N VAL A 63 1.19 15.79 0.74
CA VAL A 63 0.06 14.88 0.90
C VAL A 63 -1.24 15.68 0.84
N ILE A 64 -2.13 15.32 -0.06
CA ILE A 64 -3.49 15.88 -0.12
C ILE A 64 -4.49 14.80 0.30
N ALA A 65 -5.03 14.91 1.51
CA ALA A 65 -6.06 14.02 2.03
C ALA A 65 -7.46 14.54 1.70
N ARG A 66 -8.21 13.80 0.87
CA ARG A 66 -9.59 14.13 0.47
C ARG A 66 -10.58 13.22 1.19
N ARG A 67 -11.50 13.82 1.95
CA ARG A 67 -12.47 13.08 2.79
C ARG A 67 -13.76 12.71 2.07
N ASP A 68 -14.20 13.43 1.05
CA ASP A 68 -15.46 13.17 0.36
C ASP A 68 -15.41 13.59 -1.12
N ARG A 69 -16.46 13.22 -1.87
CA ARG A 69 -16.61 13.53 -3.30
C ARG A 69 -17.10 14.96 -3.57
N GLY A 70 -17.06 15.85 -2.58
CA GLY A 70 -17.35 17.25 -2.79
C GLY A 70 -16.44 17.86 -3.86
N ALA A 71 -16.77 19.07 -4.30
CA ALA A 71 -16.02 19.78 -5.32
C ALA A 71 -14.52 19.80 -4.99
N PHE A 72 -13.71 19.29 -5.91
CA PHE A 72 -12.25 19.22 -5.78
C PHE A 72 -11.61 19.82 -7.02
N ASP A 73 -10.78 20.84 -6.80
CA ASP A 73 -10.11 21.55 -7.89
C ASP A 73 -8.78 20.87 -8.21
N TRP A 74 -8.83 19.97 -9.20
CA TRP A 74 -7.65 19.28 -9.71
C TRP A 74 -6.60 20.23 -10.27
N ASN A 75 -7.01 21.35 -10.88
CA ASN A 75 -6.06 22.32 -11.41
C ASN A 75 -5.27 22.96 -10.28
N GLN A 76 -5.94 23.39 -9.19
CA GLN A 76 -5.23 23.94 -8.03
C GLN A 76 -4.32 22.89 -7.35
N ALA A 77 -4.77 21.64 -7.23
CA ALA A 77 -3.97 20.57 -6.64
C ALA A 77 -2.66 20.33 -7.43
N ILE A 78 -2.77 20.17 -8.76
CA ILE A 78 -1.61 19.96 -9.63
C ILE A 78 -0.75 21.23 -9.72
N GLN A 79 -1.37 22.40 -9.75
CA GLN A 79 -0.68 23.69 -9.72
C GLN A 79 0.19 23.81 -8.46
N LEU A 80 -0.36 23.50 -7.28
CA LEU A 80 0.37 23.57 -6.02
C LEU A 80 1.61 22.65 -6.02
N ILE A 81 1.45 21.41 -6.50
CA ILE A 81 2.54 20.44 -6.58
C ILE A 81 3.64 20.96 -7.54
N ARG A 82 3.25 21.51 -8.69
CA ARG A 82 4.20 22.07 -9.67
C ARG A 82 4.96 23.29 -9.15
N HIS A 83 4.30 24.19 -8.40
CA HIS A 83 4.95 25.37 -7.83
C HIS A 83 5.99 25.02 -6.76
N SER A 84 5.87 23.83 -6.15
CA SER A 84 6.84 23.34 -5.19
C SER A 84 7.96 22.60 -5.92
N VAL A 85 8.95 23.36 -6.43
CA VAL A 85 10.05 22.82 -7.26
C VAL A 85 10.77 21.67 -6.54
N GLY A 86 10.75 20.48 -7.17
CA GLY A 86 11.37 19.27 -6.63
C GLY A 86 10.50 18.49 -5.63
N ALA A 87 9.32 18.99 -5.26
CA ALA A 87 8.42 18.27 -4.39
C ALA A 87 7.73 17.13 -5.13
N GLU A 88 7.58 16.00 -4.45
CA GLU A 88 6.69 14.93 -4.90
C GLU A 88 5.33 15.08 -4.22
N GLY A 89 4.25 14.77 -4.93
CA GLY A 89 2.89 14.83 -4.39
C GLY A 89 2.23 13.45 -4.33
N VAL A 90 1.34 13.23 -3.37
CA VAL A 90 0.42 12.10 -3.31
C VAL A 90 -0.95 12.56 -2.85
N ILE A 91 -2.02 12.00 -3.44
CA ILE A 91 -3.40 12.31 -3.08
C ILE A 91 -4.00 11.08 -2.40
N LEU A 92 -4.44 11.22 -1.15
CA LEU A 92 -5.10 10.16 -0.39
C LEU A 92 -6.63 10.34 -0.46
N LEU A 93 -7.32 9.30 -0.90
CA LEU A 93 -8.77 9.28 -1.05
C LEU A 93 -9.41 8.45 0.07
N SER A 94 -10.32 9.05 0.84
CA SER A 94 -11.10 8.32 1.83
C SER A 94 -12.01 7.25 1.20
N SER A 95 -12.63 6.42 2.05
CA SER A 95 -13.70 5.50 1.63
C SER A 95 -14.88 6.20 0.95
N LEU A 96 -15.22 7.43 1.36
CA LEU A 96 -16.27 8.21 0.72
C LEU A 96 -15.89 8.68 -0.69
N CYS A 97 -14.60 8.71 -1.02
CA CYS A 97 -14.07 9.07 -2.35
C CYS A 97 -13.98 7.88 -3.31
N GLU A 98 -14.57 6.73 -2.99
CA GLU A 98 -14.55 5.56 -3.88
C GLU A 98 -15.03 5.93 -5.30
N GLY A 99 -14.42 5.39 -6.34
CA GLY A 99 -14.80 5.69 -7.73
C GLY A 99 -14.37 7.06 -8.27
N VAL A 100 -13.80 7.97 -7.46
CA VAL A 100 -13.27 9.27 -7.94
C VAL A 100 -12.28 9.07 -9.10
N ARG A 101 -11.39 8.07 -9.02
CA ARG A 101 -10.44 7.76 -10.10
C ARG A 101 -11.12 7.49 -11.45
N HIS A 102 -12.33 6.95 -11.43
CA HIS A 102 -13.09 6.67 -12.65
C HIS A 102 -13.94 7.88 -13.06
N ALA A 103 -14.70 8.44 -12.12
CA ALA A 103 -15.62 9.54 -12.38
C ALA A 103 -14.91 10.85 -12.79
N GLU A 104 -13.75 11.12 -12.21
CA GLU A 104 -13.00 12.36 -12.41
C GLU A 104 -11.78 12.16 -13.33
N ARG A 105 -11.65 11.01 -14.00
CA ARG A 105 -10.48 10.66 -14.84
C ARG A 105 -10.14 11.71 -15.89
N PHE A 106 -11.16 12.34 -16.49
CA PHE A 106 -10.97 13.36 -17.51
C PHE A 106 -10.50 14.69 -16.92
N ALA A 107 -10.98 15.06 -15.73
CA ALA A 107 -10.52 16.25 -15.02
C ALA A 107 -9.07 16.07 -14.54
N ILE A 108 -8.73 14.87 -14.05
CA ILE A 108 -7.35 14.50 -13.68
C ILE A 108 -6.45 14.59 -14.91
N ALA A 109 -6.82 13.95 -16.03
CA ALA A 109 -6.03 13.95 -17.25
C ALA A 109 -5.84 15.36 -17.81
N ALA A 110 -6.90 16.16 -17.86
CA ALA A 110 -6.84 17.55 -18.34
C ALA A 110 -5.91 18.42 -17.47
N ALA A 111 -5.97 18.28 -16.14
CA ALA A 111 -5.11 19.03 -15.23
C ALA A 111 -3.63 18.62 -15.38
N VAL A 112 -3.34 17.33 -15.58
CA VAL A 112 -1.99 16.81 -15.78
C VAL A 112 -1.41 17.25 -17.13
N ASP A 113 -2.18 17.13 -18.21
CA ASP A 113 -1.76 17.47 -19.58
C ASP A 113 -1.49 18.97 -19.73
N ALA A 114 -2.39 19.81 -19.23
CA ALA A 114 -2.27 21.27 -19.29
C ALA A 114 -0.99 21.81 -18.63
N MET A 115 -0.35 21.04 -17.76
CA MET A 115 0.81 21.49 -16.98
C MET A 115 2.09 20.70 -17.22
N SER A 116 2.06 19.66 -18.07
CA SER A 116 3.18 18.74 -18.31
C SER A 116 3.79 18.21 -17.01
N THR A 117 2.96 18.02 -15.98
CA THR A 117 3.38 17.60 -14.64
C THR A 117 3.48 16.07 -14.59
N PRO A 118 4.48 15.49 -13.90
CA PRO A 118 4.48 14.05 -13.64
C PRO A 118 3.17 13.62 -12.94
N LEU A 119 2.69 12.42 -13.28
CA LEU A 119 1.44 11.88 -12.75
C LEU A 119 1.51 11.82 -11.22
N VAL A 120 0.62 12.54 -10.56
CA VAL A 120 0.48 12.50 -9.10
C VAL A 120 -0.26 11.21 -8.73
N PRO A 121 0.32 10.30 -7.93
CA PRO A 121 -0.37 9.11 -7.50
C PRO A 121 -1.58 9.49 -6.65
N ILE A 122 -2.72 8.92 -7.03
CA ILE A 122 -3.95 8.99 -6.28
C ILE A 122 -4.09 7.63 -5.59
N VAL A 123 -4.13 7.57 -4.27
CA VAL A 123 -4.09 6.33 -3.46
C VAL A 123 -5.31 6.29 -2.56
N ASN A 124 -6.00 5.15 -2.48
CA ASN A 124 -7.07 4.98 -1.49
C ASN A 124 -6.45 4.95 -0.08
N ALA A 125 -7.10 5.57 0.90
CA ALA A 125 -6.62 5.63 2.27
C ALA A 125 -6.36 4.22 2.81
N ALA A 126 -7.21 3.23 2.52
CA ALA A 126 -6.98 1.85 2.92
C ALA A 126 -5.64 1.24 2.42
N ALA A 127 -5.10 1.76 1.31
CA ALA A 127 -3.85 1.32 0.69
C ALA A 127 -2.65 2.24 1.00
N TRP A 128 -2.79 3.21 1.92
CA TRP A 128 -1.70 4.16 2.21
C TRP A 128 -0.41 3.46 2.66
N ARG A 129 -0.56 2.33 3.38
CA ARG A 129 0.56 1.55 3.95
C ARG A 129 1.47 0.94 2.88
N ASP A 130 0.96 0.74 1.67
CA ASP A 130 1.70 0.13 0.59
C ASP A 130 2.53 1.16 -0.19
N VAL A 131 2.16 2.45 -0.11
CA VAL A 131 2.73 3.50 -0.96
C VAL A 131 3.50 4.55 -0.14
N VAL A 132 2.87 5.08 0.90
CA VAL A 132 3.38 6.26 1.62
C VAL A 132 4.71 6.00 2.34
N PRO A 133 4.94 4.87 3.04
CA PRO A 133 6.22 4.66 3.73
C PRO A 133 7.44 4.68 2.78
N ALA A 134 7.36 3.97 1.66
CA ALA A 134 8.42 3.92 0.66
C ALA A 134 8.65 5.29 0.02
N TRP A 135 7.55 5.99 -0.29
CA TRP A 135 7.57 7.33 -0.85
C TRP A 135 8.20 8.38 0.09
N LEU A 136 7.88 8.34 1.38
CA LEU A 136 8.47 9.20 2.41
C LEU A 136 9.97 8.96 2.59
N SER A 137 10.40 7.72 2.36
CA SER A 137 11.81 7.33 2.48
C SER A 137 12.66 7.77 1.27
N GLY A 138 12.05 8.35 0.24
CA GLY A 138 12.74 8.78 -0.96
C GLY A 138 13.02 7.66 -1.97
N ALA A 139 12.37 6.49 -1.83
CA ALA A 139 12.50 5.38 -2.79
C ALA A 139 11.86 5.69 -4.16
N GLY A 140 11.26 6.87 -4.31
CA GLY A 140 10.50 7.28 -5.49
C GLY A 140 9.19 6.50 -5.62
N LEU A 141 8.16 7.14 -6.16
CA LEU A 141 6.90 6.46 -6.51
C LEU A 141 7.04 5.59 -7.76
N SER A 142 8.12 5.79 -8.54
CA SER A 142 8.40 5.05 -9.77
C SER A 142 8.59 3.55 -9.56
N GLY A 143 8.91 3.12 -8.34
CA GLY A 143 9.02 1.70 -7.97
C GLY A 143 7.73 1.07 -7.43
N ALA A 144 6.68 1.85 -7.15
CA ALA A 144 5.45 1.35 -6.51
C ALA A 144 4.43 0.73 -7.49
N GLY A 145 4.89 0.19 -8.62
CA GLY A 145 4.07 -0.70 -9.46
C GLY A 145 3.03 -0.06 -10.38
N LEU A 146 3.02 1.27 -10.54
CA LEU A 146 2.09 1.92 -11.48
C LEU A 146 2.62 2.01 -12.92
N SER A 147 3.92 1.75 -13.15
CA SER A 147 4.53 1.72 -14.49
C SER A 147 5.18 0.37 -14.74
N GLY A 148 4.47 -0.52 -15.43
CA GLY A 148 4.91 -1.88 -15.77
C GLY A 148 6.00 -1.97 -16.84
N ALA A 149 7.07 -1.17 -16.76
CA ALA A 149 8.13 -1.20 -17.76
C ALA A 149 9.54 -1.28 -17.12
N GLY A 150 10.08 -2.50 -17.08
CA GLY A 150 11.51 -2.73 -17.31
C GLY A 150 12.47 -2.61 -16.13
N GLN A 151 12.08 -2.94 -14.89
CA GLN A 151 13.08 -3.07 -13.82
C GLN A 151 13.83 -4.40 -13.98
N GLU A 152 15.12 -4.30 -14.32
CA GLU A 152 16.03 -5.45 -14.46
C GLU A 152 16.01 -6.30 -13.19
N THR A 153 15.66 -7.57 -13.38
CA THR A 153 15.48 -8.53 -12.29
C THR A 153 16.85 -8.84 -11.67
N PRO A 154 17.08 -8.55 -10.37
CA PRO A 154 18.35 -8.91 -9.74
C PRO A 154 18.58 -10.43 -9.82
N PRO A 155 19.85 -10.88 -9.84
CA PRO A 155 20.20 -12.29 -10.04
C PRO A 155 19.48 -13.18 -9.03
N GLN A 156 18.62 -14.06 -9.55
CA GLN A 156 17.78 -14.97 -8.78
C GLN A 156 18.64 -15.85 -7.88
N ARG A 157 18.53 -15.66 -6.55
CA ARG A 157 18.91 -16.70 -5.59
C ARG A 157 18.16 -17.97 -5.96
N PRO A 158 18.76 -19.17 -5.83
CA PRO A 158 18.04 -20.42 -6.05
C PRO A 158 16.82 -20.45 -5.12
N ALA A 159 15.64 -20.25 -5.71
CA ALA A 159 14.40 -20.08 -4.99
C ALA A 159 14.11 -21.38 -4.24
N SER A 160 14.00 -21.30 -2.91
CA SER A 160 13.41 -22.39 -2.14
C SER A 160 12.03 -22.65 -2.72
N LYS A 161 11.75 -23.89 -3.13
CA LYS A 161 10.43 -24.29 -3.63
C LYS A 161 9.38 -23.90 -2.59
N MET A 162 8.53 -22.94 -2.94
CA MET A 162 7.47 -22.43 -2.08
C MET A 162 6.13 -22.98 -2.55
N THR A 163 5.27 -23.38 -1.61
CA THR A 163 3.90 -23.80 -1.91
C THR A 163 2.89 -22.76 -1.42
N VAL A 164 2.06 -22.27 -2.34
CA VAL A 164 1.04 -21.22 -2.08
C VAL A 164 -0.35 -21.82 -2.22
N ALA A 165 -1.19 -21.67 -1.21
CA ALA A 165 -2.63 -21.96 -1.31
C ALA A 165 -3.42 -20.67 -1.47
N VAL A 166 -4.24 -20.60 -2.51
CA VAL A 166 -5.18 -19.49 -2.75
C VAL A 166 -6.58 -19.96 -2.40
N LEU A 167 -7.22 -19.31 -1.41
CA LEU A 167 -8.59 -19.60 -1.01
C LEU A 167 -9.54 -18.54 -1.57
N ALA A 168 -10.33 -18.93 -2.57
CA ALA A 168 -11.32 -18.07 -3.21
C ALA A 168 -12.53 -18.87 -3.69
N SER A 169 -13.71 -18.25 -3.76
CA SER A 169 -14.96 -18.98 -4.00
C SER A 169 -15.09 -19.42 -5.46
N CYS A 170 -14.45 -18.70 -6.38
CA CYS A 170 -14.46 -18.94 -7.81
C CYS A 170 -13.06 -18.87 -8.42
N LEU A 171 -12.89 -19.54 -9.57
CA LEU A 171 -11.60 -19.59 -10.26
C LEU A 171 -11.19 -18.20 -10.74
N SER A 172 -12.13 -17.38 -11.20
CA SER A 172 -11.83 -16.04 -11.71
C SER A 172 -11.20 -15.10 -10.67
N ALA A 173 -11.47 -15.33 -9.37
CA ALA A 173 -10.80 -14.59 -8.29
C ALA A 173 -9.43 -15.19 -7.94
N ALA A 174 -9.28 -16.52 -8.06
CA ALA A 174 -8.05 -17.23 -7.74
C ALA A 174 -6.98 -17.13 -8.84
N GLU A 175 -7.39 -17.23 -10.11
CA GLU A 175 -6.53 -17.36 -11.29
C GLU A 175 -5.42 -16.30 -11.35
N PRO A 176 -5.69 -14.99 -11.18
CA PRO A 176 -4.61 -13.99 -11.19
C PRO A 176 -3.58 -14.20 -10.08
N LEU A 177 -3.99 -14.73 -8.92
CA LEU A 177 -3.12 -15.00 -7.78
C LEU A 177 -2.29 -16.28 -7.99
N LEU A 178 -2.87 -17.29 -8.65
CA LEU A 178 -2.17 -18.51 -9.05
C LEU A 178 -1.08 -18.19 -10.08
N ASP A 179 -1.39 -17.39 -11.09
CA ASP A 179 -0.44 -16.95 -12.11
C ASP A 179 0.70 -16.17 -11.48
N LEU A 180 0.38 -15.24 -10.56
CA LEU A 180 1.40 -14.46 -9.86
C LEU A 180 2.35 -15.34 -9.03
N ALA A 181 1.80 -16.30 -8.30
CA ALA A 181 2.61 -17.26 -7.54
C ALA A 181 3.49 -18.11 -8.47
N SER A 182 2.96 -18.52 -9.63
CA SER A 182 3.71 -19.29 -10.63
C SER A 182 4.85 -18.49 -11.24
N ILE A 183 4.65 -17.19 -11.54
CA ILE A 183 5.68 -16.28 -12.02
C ILE A 183 6.84 -16.16 -11.01
N ASP A 184 6.53 -16.20 -9.71
CA ASP A 184 7.54 -16.18 -8.65
C ASP A 184 8.18 -17.57 -8.37
N GLY A 185 7.88 -18.56 -9.21
CA GLY A 185 8.43 -19.92 -9.11
C GLY A 185 7.82 -20.78 -8.01
N ALA A 186 6.66 -20.39 -7.47
CA ALA A 186 5.96 -21.15 -6.46
C ALA A 186 5.00 -22.19 -7.07
N THR A 187 4.82 -23.30 -6.37
CA THR A 187 3.74 -24.26 -6.66
C THR A 187 2.46 -23.71 -6.05
N ALA A 188 1.47 -23.36 -6.88
CA ALA A 188 0.22 -22.78 -6.42
C ALA A 188 -0.93 -23.79 -6.51
N VAL A 189 -1.85 -23.75 -5.54
CA VAL A 189 -3.09 -24.54 -5.55
C VAL A 189 -4.27 -23.67 -5.16
N TRP A 190 -5.39 -23.85 -5.86
CA TRP A 190 -6.64 -23.19 -5.52
C TRP A 190 -7.54 -24.09 -4.67
N LEU A 191 -8.09 -23.49 -3.62
CA LEU A 191 -9.06 -24.09 -2.72
C LEU A 191 -10.33 -23.24 -2.66
N ARG A 192 -11.49 -23.89 -2.72
CA ARG A 192 -12.80 -23.23 -2.59
C ARG A 192 -13.27 -23.07 -1.14
N SER A 193 -12.68 -23.84 -0.23
CA SER A 193 -13.01 -23.86 1.20
C SER A 193 -11.76 -24.15 2.01
N ALA A 194 -11.72 -23.60 3.22
CA ALA A 194 -10.66 -23.81 4.20
C ALA A 194 -10.67 -25.25 4.76
N GLU A 195 -11.78 -25.96 4.62
CA GLU A 195 -11.97 -27.32 5.15
C GLU A 195 -11.28 -28.41 4.31
N SER A 196 -10.44 -28.06 3.35
CA SER A 196 -9.72 -29.03 2.52
C SER A 196 -8.57 -29.66 3.31
N GLN A 197 -8.89 -30.63 4.18
CA GLN A 197 -7.94 -31.43 4.97
C GLN A 197 -6.87 -32.18 4.14
N ARG A 198 -6.91 -32.05 2.81
CA ARG A 198 -6.11 -32.81 1.86
C ARG A 198 -4.77 -32.16 1.51
N ILE A 199 -4.58 -30.88 1.83
CA ILE A 199 -3.35 -30.17 1.46
C ILE A 199 -2.48 -29.99 2.69
N ARG A 200 -1.22 -30.40 2.57
CA ARG A 200 -0.18 -30.30 3.60
C ARG A 200 0.99 -29.51 3.04
N ASN A 201 1.91 -29.09 3.92
CA ASN A 201 3.14 -28.38 3.54
C ASN A 201 2.86 -27.10 2.74
N ILE A 202 1.83 -26.36 3.15
CA ILE A 202 1.55 -25.03 2.61
C ILE A 202 2.44 -24.03 3.35
N ASP A 203 3.17 -23.20 2.59
CA ASP A 203 4.09 -22.21 3.16
C ASP A 203 3.45 -20.82 3.25
N ARG A 204 2.51 -20.55 2.34
CA ARG A 204 1.83 -19.28 2.17
C ARG A 204 0.36 -19.53 1.88
N VAL A 205 -0.51 -18.77 2.53
CA VAL A 205 -1.96 -18.84 2.34
C VAL A 205 -2.48 -17.47 1.96
N ILE A 206 -3.09 -17.35 0.79
CA ILE A 206 -3.74 -16.13 0.32
C ILE A 206 -5.25 -16.32 0.45
N TRP A 207 -5.86 -15.51 1.31
CA TRP A 207 -7.30 -15.51 1.58
C TRP A 207 -7.99 -14.44 0.75
N ASP A 208 -8.94 -14.83 -0.08
CA ASP A 208 -9.86 -13.91 -0.74
C ASP A 208 -11.09 -13.66 0.13
N ASP A 209 -11.58 -12.43 0.17
CA ASP A 209 -12.78 -12.07 0.93
C ASP A 209 -14.06 -12.82 0.51
N SER A 210 -14.09 -13.41 -0.69
CA SER A 210 -15.18 -14.27 -1.12
C SER A 210 -15.29 -15.60 -0.35
N VAL A 211 -14.21 -16.05 0.30
CA VAL A 211 -14.19 -17.25 1.17
C VAL A 211 -13.95 -16.88 2.63
N ALA A 212 -13.15 -15.85 2.87
CA ALA A 212 -12.85 -15.31 4.19
C ALA A 212 -13.36 -13.87 4.31
N PRO A 213 -14.68 -13.68 4.51
CA PRO A 213 -15.22 -12.35 4.80
C PRO A 213 -14.59 -11.82 6.10
N PHE A 214 -14.81 -10.53 6.39
CA PHE A 214 -14.31 -9.97 7.65
C PHE A 214 -14.74 -10.84 8.84
N GLY A 215 -13.88 -10.90 9.85
CA GLY A 215 -14.11 -11.66 11.07
C GLY A 215 -13.33 -11.05 12.22
N THR A 216 -13.75 -11.39 13.43
CA THR A 216 -13.03 -11.13 14.66
C THR A 216 -11.71 -11.90 14.68
N LYS A 217 -10.80 -11.50 15.58
CA LYS A 217 -9.55 -12.22 15.84
C LYS A 217 -9.77 -13.73 16.03
N ALA A 218 -10.77 -14.12 16.82
CA ALA A 218 -11.04 -15.53 17.13
C ALA A 218 -11.47 -16.31 15.87
N GLU A 219 -12.33 -15.73 15.03
CA GLU A 219 -12.77 -16.34 13.78
C GLU A 219 -11.59 -16.52 12.79
N TRP A 220 -10.70 -15.52 12.71
CA TRP A 220 -9.48 -15.65 11.91
C TRP A 220 -8.56 -16.76 12.42
N GLN A 221 -8.37 -16.88 13.73
CA GLN A 221 -7.57 -17.95 14.32
C GLN A 221 -8.13 -19.34 13.97
N ILE A 222 -9.46 -19.50 14.03
CA ILE A 222 -10.13 -20.74 13.62
C ILE A 222 -9.90 -21.04 12.14
N ARG A 223 -10.08 -20.03 11.26
CA ARG A 223 -9.84 -20.19 9.81
C ARG A 223 -8.40 -20.59 9.52
N MET A 224 -7.43 -19.90 10.11
CA MET A 224 -6.02 -20.21 9.87
C MET A 224 -5.65 -21.60 10.39
N ALA A 225 -6.14 -22.00 11.56
CA ALA A 225 -5.92 -23.34 12.11
C ALA A 225 -6.51 -24.46 11.22
N SER A 226 -7.53 -24.18 10.41
CA SER A 226 -8.10 -25.17 9.49
C SER A 226 -7.23 -25.46 8.26
N VAL A 227 -6.31 -24.55 7.91
CA VAL A 227 -5.42 -24.67 6.73
C VAL A 227 -3.97 -24.91 7.14
N ASP A 228 -3.51 -24.30 8.24
CA ASP A 228 -2.12 -24.40 8.69
C ASP A 228 -1.86 -25.68 9.49
N THR A 229 -1.70 -26.80 8.77
CA THR A 229 -1.44 -28.10 9.38
C THR A 229 -0.03 -28.23 9.98
N VAL A 230 0.89 -27.30 9.71
CA VAL A 230 2.31 -27.37 10.12
C VAL A 230 2.71 -26.19 11.03
N ALA A 231 1.73 -25.41 11.49
CA ALA A 231 1.83 -24.33 12.48
C ALA A 231 2.84 -23.22 12.14
N ASN A 232 3.07 -22.91 10.87
CA ASN A 232 4.01 -21.88 10.43
C ASN A 232 3.71 -21.31 9.02
N ALA A 233 2.49 -21.47 8.52
CA ALA A 233 2.13 -20.83 7.26
C ALA A 233 2.06 -19.31 7.48
N SER A 234 2.49 -18.53 6.49
CA SER A 234 2.26 -17.08 6.50
C SER A 234 0.98 -16.78 5.74
N HIS A 235 0.19 -15.84 6.26
CA HIS A 235 -1.15 -15.56 5.77
C HIS A 235 -1.25 -14.14 5.21
N ALA A 236 -1.84 -14.02 4.03
CA ALA A 236 -2.24 -12.76 3.42
C ALA A 236 -3.76 -12.73 3.21
N TRP A 237 -4.41 -11.60 3.45
CA TRP A 237 -5.84 -11.40 3.21
C TRP A 237 -6.07 -10.29 2.17
N ILE A 238 -6.81 -10.62 1.12
CA ILE A 238 -7.16 -9.71 0.03
C ILE A 238 -8.67 -9.45 0.11
N ALA A 239 -9.04 -8.20 0.35
CA ALA A 239 -10.42 -7.82 0.58
C ALA A 239 -10.85 -6.58 -0.18
N THR A 240 -12.13 -6.47 -0.47
CA THR A 240 -12.73 -5.29 -1.07
C THR A 240 -12.84 -4.19 -0.01
N CYS A 241 -11.95 -3.18 -0.09
CA CYS A 241 -11.92 -2.02 0.81
C CYS A 241 -11.99 -2.39 2.32
N PRO A 242 -11.05 -3.17 2.87
CA PRO A 242 -11.06 -3.53 4.28
C PRO A 242 -10.96 -2.28 5.15
N ARG A 243 -11.86 -2.16 6.11
CA ARG A 243 -11.84 -1.05 7.09
C ARG A 243 -10.68 -1.24 8.05
N VAL A 244 -10.19 -0.13 8.63
CA VAL A 244 -9.05 -0.15 9.57
C VAL A 244 -9.24 -1.16 10.71
N HIS A 245 -10.43 -1.21 11.33
CA HIS A 245 -10.68 -2.17 12.40
C HIS A 245 -10.70 -3.63 11.91
N GLN A 246 -11.18 -3.90 10.70
CA GLN A 246 -11.19 -5.25 10.12
C GLN A 246 -9.77 -5.72 9.81
N ALA A 247 -8.93 -4.84 9.24
CA ALA A 247 -7.52 -5.11 9.03
C ALA A 247 -6.81 -5.40 10.36
N ARG A 248 -7.11 -4.63 11.42
CA ARG A 248 -6.55 -4.85 12.76
C ARG A 248 -6.97 -6.19 13.38
N GLU A 249 -8.22 -6.62 13.22
CA GLU A 249 -8.68 -7.93 13.71
C GLU A 249 -7.95 -9.09 13.00
N ALA A 250 -7.78 -8.99 11.68
CA ALA A 250 -7.02 -9.96 10.90
C ALA A 250 -5.54 -9.99 11.32
N GLU A 251 -4.90 -8.82 11.43
CA GLU A 251 -3.51 -8.67 11.87
C GLU A 251 -3.32 -9.21 13.30
N ALA A 252 -4.23 -8.91 14.22
CA ALA A 252 -4.19 -9.39 15.60
C ALA A 252 -4.35 -10.92 15.73
N ALA A 253 -4.94 -11.56 14.71
CA ALA A 253 -5.02 -13.01 14.62
C ALA A 253 -3.74 -13.66 14.11
N GLY A 254 -2.90 -12.92 13.37
CA GLY A 254 -1.67 -13.42 12.75
C GLY A 254 -1.60 -13.26 11.22
N VAL A 255 -2.58 -12.61 10.59
CA VAL A 255 -2.49 -12.27 9.16
C VAL A 255 -1.38 -11.25 8.94
N GLU A 256 -0.36 -11.62 8.19
CA GLU A 256 0.85 -10.83 8.02
C GLU A 256 0.67 -9.67 7.03
N LEU A 257 -0.17 -9.88 6.01
CA LEU A 257 -0.45 -8.91 4.95
C LEU A 257 -1.95 -8.75 4.73
N VAL A 258 -2.44 -7.52 4.70
CA VAL A 258 -3.84 -7.19 4.34
C VAL A 258 -3.81 -6.23 3.17
N LEU A 259 -4.41 -6.61 2.04
CA LEU A 259 -4.46 -5.82 0.81
C LEU A 259 -5.91 -5.47 0.44
N SER A 260 -6.12 -4.23 -0.04
CA SER A 260 -7.40 -3.81 -0.59
C SER A 260 -7.49 -4.09 -2.09
N LYS A 261 -8.61 -4.61 -2.59
CA LYS A 261 -8.91 -4.68 -4.03
C LYS A 261 -9.31 -3.28 -4.56
N PRO A 262 -8.87 -2.88 -5.77
CA PRO A 262 -7.82 -3.53 -6.56
C PRO A 262 -6.46 -3.38 -5.86
N HIS A 263 -5.70 -4.47 -5.74
CA HIS A 263 -4.46 -4.51 -4.97
C HIS A 263 -3.25 -4.25 -5.85
N SER A 264 -2.18 -3.69 -5.27
CA SER A 264 -0.87 -3.67 -5.92
C SER A 264 -0.28 -5.08 -5.89
N ILE A 265 0.18 -5.54 -7.05
CA ILE A 265 0.85 -6.84 -7.20
C ILE A 265 2.15 -6.87 -6.38
N ASP A 266 2.84 -5.73 -6.26
CA ASP A 266 4.16 -5.64 -5.63
C ASP A 266 4.15 -6.00 -4.16
N GLY A 267 3.10 -5.61 -3.42
CA GLY A 267 2.97 -5.95 -2.01
C GLY A 267 2.90 -7.47 -1.80
N LEU A 268 2.14 -8.15 -2.66
CA LEU A 268 1.98 -9.59 -2.61
C LEU A 268 3.27 -10.31 -3.05
N VAL A 269 3.94 -9.84 -4.12
CA VAL A 269 5.24 -10.38 -4.57
C VAL A 269 6.31 -10.20 -3.50
N THR A 270 6.40 -9.02 -2.89
CA THR A 270 7.36 -8.73 -1.82
C THR A 270 7.14 -9.66 -0.63
N TRP A 271 5.88 -9.88 -0.25
CA TRP A 271 5.52 -10.81 0.81
C TRP A 271 5.82 -12.28 0.48
N MET A 272 5.57 -12.71 -0.75
CA MET A 272 5.92 -14.06 -1.22
C MET A 272 7.42 -14.32 -1.14
N ARG A 273 8.24 -13.33 -1.54
CA ARG A 273 9.71 -13.41 -1.51
C ARG A 273 10.32 -13.25 -0.11
N ALA A 274 9.56 -12.69 0.84
CA ALA A 274 10.07 -12.43 2.17
C ALA A 274 10.32 -13.74 2.94
N PRO A 275 11.40 -13.83 3.75
CA PRO A 275 11.61 -14.95 4.66
C PRO A 275 10.40 -15.13 5.60
N ARG A 276 10.09 -16.38 5.98
CA ARG A 276 8.97 -16.64 6.89
C ARG A 276 9.13 -15.86 8.19
N GLY A 277 8.05 -15.23 8.65
CA GLY A 277 8.01 -14.45 9.89
C GLY A 277 8.66 -13.06 9.83
N SER A 278 9.30 -12.66 8.72
CA SER A 278 9.99 -11.36 8.67
C SER A 278 9.04 -10.16 8.66
N PHE A 279 7.82 -10.33 8.15
CA PHE A 279 6.84 -9.24 8.03
C PHE A 279 6.31 -8.76 9.39
N LEU A 280 6.10 -9.68 10.34
CA LEU A 280 5.63 -9.33 11.69
C LEU A 280 6.69 -8.56 12.48
N SER A 281 7.97 -8.90 12.31
CA SER A 281 9.07 -8.21 13.01
C SER A 281 9.21 -6.76 12.56
N GLN A 282 9.10 -6.47 11.26
CA GLN A 282 9.20 -5.10 10.75
C GLN A 282 8.01 -4.23 11.20
N ARG A 283 6.80 -4.78 11.21
CA ARG A 283 5.59 -4.06 11.66
C ARG A 283 5.54 -3.81 13.16
N SER A 284 5.95 -4.79 13.97
CA SER A 284 6.05 -4.63 15.43
C SER A 284 7.01 -3.49 15.80
N LEU A 285 8.11 -3.34 15.07
CA LEU A 285 9.04 -2.23 15.26
C LEU A 285 8.41 -0.88 14.89
N ALA A 286 7.73 -0.79 13.74
CA ALA A 286 7.05 0.43 13.30
C ALA A 286 5.87 0.84 14.22
N GLN A 287 5.12 -0.13 14.76
CA GLN A 287 4.03 0.15 15.71
C GLN A 287 4.56 0.56 17.09
N ARG A 288 5.66 -0.05 17.55
CA ARG A 288 6.30 0.33 18.83
C ARG A 288 6.93 1.72 18.77
N SER A 289 7.48 2.14 17.64
CA SER A 289 7.95 3.52 17.47
C SER A 289 6.78 4.51 17.53
N LEU A 290 5.64 4.19 16.91
CA LEU A 290 4.44 5.06 16.96
C LEU A 290 3.84 5.15 18.37
N GLN A 291 3.81 4.06 19.14
CA GLN A 291 3.31 4.08 20.52
C GLN A 291 4.21 4.87 21.48
N ARG A 292 5.54 4.86 21.27
CA ARG A 292 6.47 5.66 22.09
C ARG A 292 6.41 7.16 21.82
N SER A 293 5.95 7.58 20.64
CA SER A 293 5.77 9.00 20.31
C SER A 293 4.45 9.58 20.81
N ALA A 294 3.51 8.73 21.27
CA ALA A 294 2.19 9.15 21.73
C ALA A 294 2.03 9.15 23.27
N ALA A 295 3.08 8.78 24.00
CA ALA A 295 3.16 8.78 25.47
C ALA A 295 4.13 9.86 25.94
#